data_AF-A0A9W9LII8-F1
#
_entry.id   AF-A0A9W9LII8-F1
#
_cell.length_a   1.000
_cell.length_b   1.000
_cell.length_c   1.000
_cell.angle_alpha   90.00
_cell.angle_beta   90.00
_cell.angle_gamma   90.00
#
_symmetry.space_group_name_H-M   'P 1'
#
loop_
_entity.id
_entity.type
_entity.pdbx_description
1 polymer ?
#
loop_
_entity_poly.entity_id
_entity_poly.type
_entity_poly.pdbx_seq_one_letter_code
_entity_poly.pdbx_strand_id
1 'polypeptide(L)'
;MSRTTAPHSLATVATLFAGPGSASNSSASVNENVGFRFVLDRTVQTLSANGIPDSGSTSGLLFVPSLAPQDPCNDIAGAFIPETVTRHKDVSNFGYPIIGIAPWVSVDCTQSFLAASREVGTYALVFFEPSYKESGIPPPASDDRWNLNDGETQTSSNPSLWSFVLAILGTIFGLSLIMFIIYHVVNHRRRQALRQRISAGEVDIERLAMNQIRVPREVVEELHIYTYAGPRPASETTLVKEEVDTNMAELDFGSQSPEPPQDQAHEEAHEGALEEAHEETQKVVGIRRPKPAVINPGSEEHAASPNPYRLSHTQTTCAICLDDFVIASSTVRELPCGHIFDAACIDPYLMETSTSHTHSLSLTFLPRTFRNCDNDNRRPREADKMGALKYVEEIQKKKQSDVIRFLLRVRCWELRQLNAIHRASRPSRPDKARRLGYKAKQGYVVYRIRVRRGGRKRPAPKGATYGKPTNHGINQLKYQRALRATAEERVGRRCANLRVLNSYWINQDSTYKYFEVICVDPQHKAIRRDARINWICNPVHKHREARGLTATGKKSRGINKGHRYNNTKAGRRHTWKLQNTQSYWRYR
;
A
#
# COMPACT_ATOMS: atom_id res chain seq x y z
N MET A 1 -76.40 -52.97 -7.90
CA MET A 1 -76.94 -51.65 -7.47
C MET A 1 -75.78 -50.74 -7.07
N SER A 2 -75.98 -49.43 -7.13
CA SER A 2 -74.95 -48.38 -7.22
C SER A 2 -73.71 -48.57 -6.33
N ARG A 3 -72.51 -48.48 -6.94
CA ARG A 3 -71.29 -48.09 -6.21
C ARG A 3 -71.32 -46.57 -6.10
N THR A 4 -71.67 -46.05 -4.94
CA THR A 4 -71.46 -44.63 -4.63
C THR A 4 -69.96 -44.32 -4.72
N THR A 5 -69.63 -43.38 -5.59
CA THR A 5 -68.26 -42.87 -5.77
C THR A 5 -67.77 -42.27 -4.46
N ALA A 6 -66.60 -42.70 -3.99
CA ALA A 6 -65.88 -41.99 -2.94
C ALA A 6 -65.64 -40.54 -3.39
N PRO A 7 -65.81 -39.53 -2.51
CA PRO A 7 -65.49 -38.16 -2.87
C PRO A 7 -64.00 -38.09 -3.21
N HIS A 8 -63.68 -37.60 -4.41
CA HIS A 8 -62.30 -37.38 -4.81
C HIS A 8 -61.63 -36.46 -3.78
N SER A 9 -60.49 -36.88 -3.23
CA SER A 9 -59.64 -35.97 -2.48
C SER A 9 -59.20 -34.86 -3.43
N LEU A 10 -59.80 -33.68 -3.25
CA LEU A 10 -59.42 -32.45 -3.93
C LEU A 10 -57.98 -32.13 -3.52
N ALA A 11 -57.02 -32.58 -4.34
CA ALA A 11 -55.59 -32.31 -4.20
C ALA A 11 -55.33 -30.87 -4.64
N THR A 12 -55.90 -29.96 -3.88
CA THR A 12 -55.93 -28.54 -4.19
C THR A 12 -54.73 -27.85 -3.53
N VAL A 13 -54.05 -27.01 -4.32
CA VAL A 13 -52.95 -26.18 -3.84
C VAL A 13 -53.36 -25.38 -2.61
N ALA A 14 -52.52 -25.44 -1.57
CA ALA A 14 -52.78 -24.79 -0.29
C ALA A 14 -51.77 -23.67 0.00
N THR A 15 -52.25 -22.50 0.41
CA THR A 15 -51.42 -21.39 0.89
C THR A 15 -51.75 -21.03 2.33
N LEU A 16 -50.74 -20.65 3.10
CA LEU A 16 -50.82 -20.41 4.53
C LEU A 16 -50.67 -18.92 4.85
N PHE A 17 -51.65 -18.37 5.57
CA PHE A 17 -51.56 -17.10 6.27
C PHE A 17 -51.45 -17.39 7.77
N ALA A 18 -50.29 -17.08 8.35
CA ALA A 18 -50.16 -16.98 9.80
C ALA A 18 -50.92 -15.73 10.28
N GLY A 19 -51.83 -15.91 11.24
CA GLY A 19 -52.56 -14.81 11.84
C GLY A 19 -51.65 -13.96 12.76
N PRO A 20 -51.97 -12.68 13.00
CA PRO A 20 -51.28 -11.88 14.01
C PRO A 20 -51.70 -12.33 15.43
N GLY A 21 -51.22 -13.50 15.85
CA GLY A 21 -51.44 -14.06 17.18
C GLY A 21 -50.24 -13.82 18.10
N SER A 22 -50.47 -13.20 19.25
CA SER A 22 -49.49 -13.25 20.36
C SER A 22 -49.56 -14.64 20.99
N ALA A 23 -48.41 -15.32 21.13
CA ALA A 23 -48.37 -16.67 21.66
C ALA A 23 -48.86 -16.71 23.12
N SER A 24 -50.10 -17.17 23.32
CA SER A 24 -50.59 -17.61 24.63
C SER A 24 -50.02 -18.99 24.95
N ASN A 25 -49.86 -19.27 26.24
CA ASN A 25 -49.01 -20.37 26.71
C ASN A 25 -49.74 -21.74 26.70
N SER A 26 -50.43 -22.07 25.62
CA SER A 26 -51.17 -23.33 25.42
C SER A 26 -50.30 -24.41 24.75
N SER A 27 -49.40 -25.00 25.53
CA SER A 27 -48.61 -26.14 25.09
C SER A 27 -49.42 -27.45 25.13
N ALA A 28 -49.95 -27.87 23.97
CA ALA A 28 -50.28 -29.26 23.70
C ALA A 28 -50.19 -29.54 22.19
N SER A 29 -49.20 -30.33 21.78
CA SER A 29 -49.23 -30.96 20.45
C SER A 29 -50.45 -31.89 20.39
N VAL A 30 -51.38 -31.63 19.47
CA VAL A 30 -52.52 -32.52 19.26
C VAL A 30 -52.01 -33.90 18.91
N ASN A 31 -52.58 -34.95 19.51
CA ASN A 31 -52.24 -36.34 19.17
C ASN A 31 -52.47 -36.55 17.65
N GLU A 32 -51.52 -37.18 16.95
CA GLU A 32 -51.54 -37.31 15.47
C GLU A 32 -52.79 -38.04 14.96
N ASN A 33 -53.43 -38.84 15.80
CA ASN A 33 -54.68 -39.55 15.47
C ASN A 33 -55.93 -38.64 15.45
N VAL A 34 -55.84 -37.39 15.92
CA VAL A 34 -56.97 -36.45 16.07
C VAL A 34 -56.66 -35.06 15.49
N GLY A 35 -55.39 -34.66 15.44
CA GLY A 35 -54.96 -33.37 14.93
C GLY A 35 -54.60 -33.38 13.44
N PHE A 36 -54.92 -32.29 12.74
CA PHE A 36 -54.35 -32.02 11.42
C PHE A 36 -52.93 -31.48 11.58
N ARG A 37 -51.95 -32.19 11.02
CA ARG A 37 -50.53 -31.80 11.00
C ARG A 37 -50.12 -31.50 9.57
N PHE A 38 -49.57 -30.32 9.32
CA PHE A 38 -48.94 -30.00 8.03
C PHE A 38 -47.45 -29.70 8.19
N VAL A 39 -46.68 -30.14 7.20
CA VAL A 39 -45.24 -29.90 7.06
C VAL A 39 -45.05 -29.05 5.81
N LEU A 40 -44.09 -28.11 5.83
CA LEU A 40 -43.81 -27.19 4.73
C LEU A 40 -43.05 -27.86 3.55
N ASP A 41 -43.51 -29.04 3.12
CA ASP A 41 -42.88 -29.93 2.15
C ASP A 41 -43.32 -29.64 0.70
N ARG A 42 -43.16 -28.39 0.26
CA ARG A 42 -43.44 -27.87 -1.11
C ARG A 42 -44.89 -27.95 -1.61
N THR A 43 -45.79 -28.63 -0.92
CA THR A 43 -47.23 -28.67 -1.22
C THR A 43 -48.02 -27.50 -0.60
N VAL A 44 -47.42 -26.82 0.38
CA VAL A 44 -47.96 -25.65 1.06
C VAL A 44 -46.98 -24.48 0.94
N GLN A 45 -47.48 -23.29 0.62
CA GLN A 45 -46.67 -22.06 0.56
C GLN A 45 -47.18 -20.99 1.53
N THR A 46 -46.27 -20.44 2.33
CA THR A 46 -46.56 -19.33 3.24
C THR A 46 -46.53 -17.99 2.50
N LEU A 47 -47.56 -17.16 2.66
CA LEU A 47 -47.67 -15.84 2.04
C LEU A 47 -47.34 -14.68 3.02
N SER A 48 -47.36 -14.92 4.33
CA SER A 48 -46.98 -13.96 5.37
C SER A 48 -45.72 -14.41 6.12
N ALA A 49 -44.72 -13.53 6.24
CA ALA A 49 -43.50 -13.80 7.02
C ALA A 49 -43.68 -13.61 8.54
N ASN A 50 -44.80 -13.05 8.99
CA ASN A 50 -45.04 -12.70 10.38
C ASN A 50 -45.61 -13.90 11.15
N GLY A 51 -44.98 -14.29 12.26
CA GLY A 51 -45.49 -15.34 13.15
C GLY A 51 -45.21 -16.78 12.73
N ILE A 52 -44.27 -17.02 11.81
CA ILE A 52 -43.86 -18.39 11.43
C ILE A 52 -43.15 -19.09 12.61
N PRO A 53 -43.56 -20.30 13.02
CA PRO A 53 -42.89 -21.04 14.08
C PRO A 53 -41.54 -21.64 13.61
N ASP A 54 -40.51 -21.51 14.46
CA ASP A 54 -39.13 -21.97 14.19
C ASP A 54 -39.00 -23.46 13.85
N SER A 55 -39.98 -24.29 14.24
CA SER A 55 -39.98 -25.74 14.05
C SER A 55 -40.38 -26.20 12.63
N GLY A 56 -40.90 -25.31 11.78
CA GLY A 56 -41.24 -25.63 10.38
C GLY A 56 -42.45 -26.57 10.17
N SER A 57 -43.18 -26.94 11.23
CA SER A 57 -44.42 -27.71 11.13
C SER A 57 -45.45 -27.22 12.15
N THR A 58 -46.70 -27.10 11.72
CA THR A 58 -47.83 -26.64 12.54
C THR A 58 -48.87 -27.74 12.65
N SER A 59 -49.45 -27.91 13.84
CA SER A 59 -50.46 -28.92 14.13
C SER A 59 -51.61 -28.33 14.93
N GLY A 60 -52.85 -28.66 14.58
CA GLY A 60 -54.04 -28.14 15.23
C GLY A 60 -55.32 -28.84 14.77
N LEU A 61 -56.46 -28.45 15.34
CA LEU A 61 -57.77 -28.89 14.85
C LEU A 61 -58.20 -28.02 13.66
N LEU A 62 -58.58 -28.66 12.55
CA LEU A 62 -59.00 -27.99 11.33
C LEU A 62 -60.50 -27.65 11.39
N PHE A 63 -60.89 -26.43 11.04
CA PHE A 63 -62.29 -26.04 10.94
C PHE A 63 -62.51 -25.00 9.83
N VAL A 64 -63.74 -24.87 9.33
CA VAL A 64 -64.12 -23.84 8.37
C VAL A 64 -64.74 -22.64 9.11
N PRO A 65 -64.17 -21.42 9.00
CA PRO A 65 -64.77 -20.23 9.60
C PRO A 65 -66.19 -19.99 9.09
N SER A 66 -67.08 -19.54 9.98
CA SER A 66 -68.43 -19.10 9.60
C SER A 66 -68.39 -17.61 9.25
N LEU A 67 -68.94 -17.22 8.09
CA LEU A 67 -69.15 -15.81 7.75
C LEU A 67 -70.50 -15.33 8.32
N ALA A 68 -70.73 -14.01 8.27
CA ALA A 68 -72.03 -13.44 8.64
C ALA A 68 -73.13 -13.95 7.69
N PRO A 69 -74.37 -14.21 8.14
CA PRO A 69 -75.43 -14.77 7.28
C PRO A 69 -75.75 -13.96 6.02
N GLN A 70 -75.55 -12.64 6.07
CA GLN A 70 -75.76 -11.70 4.98
C GLN A 70 -74.55 -11.49 4.06
N ASP A 71 -73.45 -12.22 4.25
CA ASP A 71 -72.25 -12.11 3.42
C ASP A 71 -72.47 -12.86 2.07
N PRO A 72 -72.33 -12.20 0.90
CA PRO A 72 -72.50 -12.84 -0.41
C PRO A 72 -71.52 -13.99 -0.66
N CYS A 73 -70.44 -14.07 0.11
CA CYS A 73 -69.45 -15.13 0.00
C CYS A 73 -69.94 -16.49 0.54
N ASN A 74 -71.03 -16.54 1.30
CA ASN A 74 -71.63 -17.83 1.70
C ASN A 74 -72.14 -18.61 0.47
N ASP A 75 -72.83 -17.95 -0.45
CA ASP A 75 -73.37 -18.58 -1.67
C ASP A 75 -72.26 -18.99 -2.63
N ILE A 76 -71.25 -18.13 -2.80
CA ILE A 76 -70.09 -18.36 -3.67
C ILE A 76 -69.20 -19.51 -3.14
N ALA A 77 -68.94 -19.54 -1.83
CA ALA A 77 -68.11 -20.57 -1.22
C ALA A 77 -68.88 -21.88 -0.95
N GLY A 78 -70.21 -21.84 -0.83
CA GLY A 78 -71.07 -23.01 -0.63
C GLY A 78 -70.96 -24.07 -1.73
N ALA A 79 -70.59 -23.68 -2.96
CA ALA A 79 -70.30 -24.63 -4.03
C ALA A 79 -69.05 -25.52 -3.77
N PHE A 80 -68.17 -25.11 -2.85
CA PHE A 80 -66.90 -25.79 -2.53
C PHE A 80 -66.81 -26.29 -1.08
N ILE A 81 -67.73 -25.88 -0.21
CA ILE A 81 -67.78 -26.23 1.22
C ILE A 81 -69.01 -27.11 1.45
N PRO A 82 -68.86 -28.39 1.82
CA PRO A 82 -70.00 -29.25 2.16
C PRO A 82 -70.85 -28.68 3.31
N GLU A 83 -72.15 -28.99 3.33
CA GLU A 83 -73.05 -28.56 4.41
C GLU A 83 -72.62 -29.12 5.78
N THR A 84 -72.06 -30.34 5.80
CA THR A 84 -71.60 -31.08 6.98
C THR A 84 -70.10 -30.89 7.26
N VAL A 85 -69.67 -29.66 7.50
CA VAL A 85 -68.28 -29.33 7.89
C VAL A 85 -68.15 -28.88 9.34
N THR A 86 -67.00 -29.20 9.93
CA THR A 86 -66.57 -28.76 11.26
C THR A 86 -66.46 -27.23 11.31
N ARG A 87 -67.25 -26.59 12.19
CA ARG A 87 -67.20 -25.15 12.48
C ARG A 87 -66.46 -24.89 13.80
N HIS A 88 -66.19 -23.62 14.11
CA HIS A 88 -65.46 -23.24 15.32
C HIS A 88 -66.09 -23.81 16.61
N LYS A 89 -67.43 -23.75 16.73
CA LYS A 89 -68.20 -24.31 17.86
C LYS A 89 -67.98 -25.80 18.11
N ASP A 90 -67.54 -26.54 17.07
CA ASP A 90 -67.34 -27.99 17.12
C ASP A 90 -65.89 -28.34 17.53
N VAL A 91 -64.98 -27.35 17.59
CA VAL A 91 -63.56 -27.53 17.98
C VAL A 91 -63.13 -26.72 19.20
N SER A 92 -63.82 -25.62 19.52
CA SER A 92 -63.45 -24.68 20.59
C SER A 92 -63.33 -25.33 21.98
N ASN A 93 -64.20 -26.30 22.28
CA ASN A 93 -64.25 -26.96 23.59
C ASN A 93 -63.06 -27.90 23.87
N PHE A 94 -62.23 -28.22 22.88
CA PHE A 94 -61.11 -29.15 23.06
C PHE A 94 -59.79 -28.48 23.50
N GLY A 95 -59.71 -27.15 23.51
CA GLY A 95 -58.56 -26.41 24.05
C GLY A 95 -57.25 -26.51 23.25
N TYR A 96 -57.26 -27.12 22.07
CA TYR A 96 -56.10 -27.22 21.17
C TYR A 96 -55.98 -26.01 20.23
N PRO A 97 -54.79 -25.76 19.66
CA PRO A 97 -54.64 -24.77 18.57
C PRO A 97 -55.59 -25.09 17.41
N ILE A 98 -56.29 -24.07 16.91
CA ILE A 98 -57.24 -24.20 15.80
C ILE A 98 -56.68 -23.57 14.52
N ILE A 99 -56.89 -24.27 13.40
CA ILE A 99 -56.44 -23.90 12.06
C ILE A 99 -57.70 -23.72 11.20
N GLY A 100 -57.90 -22.53 10.65
CA GLY A 100 -58.96 -22.28 9.68
C GLY A 100 -58.62 -22.87 8.31
N ILE A 101 -59.63 -23.32 7.56
CA ILE A 101 -59.51 -23.63 6.13
C ILE A 101 -60.65 -23.00 5.33
N ALA A 102 -60.33 -22.41 4.18
CA ALA A 102 -61.29 -21.73 3.30
C ALA A 102 -60.87 -21.81 1.80
N PRO A 103 -61.81 -21.71 0.84
CA PRO A 103 -61.46 -21.67 -0.58
C PRO A 103 -60.98 -20.29 -1.02
N TRP A 104 -59.94 -20.23 -1.85
CA TRP A 104 -59.52 -19.02 -2.57
C TRP A 104 -60.36 -18.88 -3.85
N VAL A 105 -61.44 -18.09 -3.79
CA VAL A 105 -62.39 -17.91 -4.91
C VAL A 105 -62.36 -16.47 -5.45
N SER A 106 -62.36 -15.48 -4.56
CA SER A 106 -62.22 -14.07 -4.88
C SER A 106 -61.49 -13.34 -3.76
N VAL A 107 -60.97 -12.15 -4.06
CA VAL A 107 -60.29 -11.30 -3.06
C VAL A 107 -61.24 -10.95 -1.92
N ASP A 108 -62.46 -10.49 -2.23
CA ASP A 108 -63.45 -10.07 -1.24
C ASP A 108 -63.82 -11.20 -0.27
N CYS A 109 -64.07 -12.41 -0.80
CA CYS A 109 -64.38 -13.57 0.04
C CYS A 109 -63.18 -14.03 0.89
N THR A 110 -61.97 -13.91 0.34
CA THR A 110 -60.74 -14.19 1.08
C THR A 110 -60.56 -13.21 2.25
N GLN A 111 -60.88 -11.92 2.05
CA GLN A 111 -60.91 -10.92 3.11
C GLN A 111 -61.97 -11.23 4.18
N SER A 112 -63.20 -11.63 3.79
CA SER A 112 -64.24 -12.08 4.74
C SER A 112 -63.79 -13.28 5.58
N PHE A 113 -63.20 -14.31 4.97
CA PHE A 113 -62.68 -15.47 5.69
C PHE A 113 -61.49 -15.10 6.60
N LEU A 114 -60.62 -14.17 6.18
CA LEU A 114 -59.55 -13.62 7.03
C LEU A 114 -60.13 -12.86 8.24
N ALA A 115 -61.18 -12.07 8.06
CA ALA A 115 -61.83 -11.33 9.14
C ALA A 115 -62.47 -12.28 10.17
N ALA A 116 -63.29 -13.23 9.73
CA ALA A 116 -63.91 -14.24 10.60
C ALA A 116 -62.86 -15.09 11.35
N SER A 117 -61.74 -15.42 10.70
CA SER A 117 -60.64 -16.17 11.32
C SER A 117 -59.85 -15.36 12.35
N ARG A 118 -59.83 -14.01 12.24
CA ARG A 118 -59.23 -13.11 13.22
C ARG A 118 -60.13 -12.92 14.44
N GLU A 119 -61.44 -12.75 14.24
CA GLU A 119 -62.42 -12.66 15.33
C GLU A 119 -62.39 -13.89 16.23
N VAL A 120 -62.25 -15.07 15.64
CA VAL A 120 -62.15 -16.37 16.32
C VAL A 120 -60.77 -16.63 16.95
N GLY A 121 -59.75 -15.82 16.65
CA GLY A 121 -58.40 -16.00 17.21
C GLY A 121 -57.65 -17.23 16.69
N THR A 122 -57.77 -17.54 15.40
CA THR A 122 -57.11 -18.71 14.79
C THR A 122 -55.58 -18.61 14.81
N TYR A 123 -54.91 -19.76 14.97
CA TYR A 123 -53.44 -19.83 14.93
C TYR A 123 -52.91 -19.65 13.50
N ALA A 124 -53.63 -20.21 12.53
CA ALA A 124 -53.32 -20.13 11.11
C ALA A 124 -54.58 -20.27 10.26
N LEU A 125 -54.58 -19.70 9.06
CA LEU A 125 -55.60 -19.87 8.03
C LEU A 125 -54.97 -20.44 6.76
N VAL A 126 -55.54 -21.55 6.28
CA VAL A 126 -55.14 -22.21 5.02
C VAL A 126 -56.17 -21.91 3.95
N PHE A 127 -55.73 -21.36 2.83
CA PHE A 127 -56.55 -21.21 1.64
C PHE A 127 -56.25 -22.30 0.62
N PHE A 128 -57.29 -22.85 -0.02
CA PHE A 128 -57.14 -23.79 -1.14
C PHE A 128 -57.77 -23.25 -2.42
N GLU A 129 -57.11 -23.31 -3.56
CA GLU A 129 -57.60 -22.73 -4.83
C GLU A 129 -58.40 -23.74 -5.71
N PRO A 130 -59.74 -23.74 -5.71
CA PRO A 130 -60.54 -24.86 -6.25
C PRO A 130 -60.41 -25.11 -7.76
N SER A 131 -59.88 -24.12 -8.50
CA SER A 131 -59.73 -24.12 -9.95
C SER A 131 -58.39 -24.69 -10.44
N TYR A 132 -57.38 -24.84 -9.57
CA TYR A 132 -56.03 -25.18 -9.99
C TYR A 132 -55.83 -26.70 -10.15
N LYS A 133 -55.53 -27.14 -11.38
CA LYS A 133 -55.45 -28.55 -11.77
C LYS A 133 -54.04 -29.09 -12.04
N GLU A 134 -52.99 -28.29 -11.82
CA GLU A 134 -51.62 -28.66 -12.19
C GLU A 134 -50.73 -29.04 -11.00
N SER A 135 -50.17 -30.25 -11.04
CA SER A 135 -48.99 -30.72 -10.27
C SER A 135 -49.02 -30.70 -8.72
N GLY A 136 -49.99 -30.07 -8.06
CA GLY A 136 -50.10 -30.04 -6.59
C GLY A 136 -49.06 -29.17 -5.88
N ILE A 137 -48.43 -28.23 -6.61
CA ILE A 137 -47.42 -27.29 -6.08
C ILE A 137 -47.98 -25.86 -6.17
N PRO A 138 -48.01 -25.08 -5.08
CA PRO A 138 -48.43 -23.68 -5.11
C PRO A 138 -47.62 -22.80 -6.07
N PRO A 139 -48.30 -21.90 -6.81
CA PRO A 139 -47.67 -20.75 -7.45
C PRO A 139 -46.92 -19.87 -6.42
N PRO A 140 -45.75 -19.31 -6.78
CA PRO A 140 -44.88 -18.60 -5.84
C PRO A 140 -45.59 -17.41 -5.17
N ALA A 141 -45.18 -17.06 -3.96
CA ALA A 141 -45.73 -15.95 -3.17
C ALA A 141 -45.64 -14.55 -3.82
N SER A 142 -44.92 -14.42 -4.93
CA SER A 142 -44.82 -13.21 -5.75
C SER A 142 -45.73 -13.21 -6.99
N ASP A 143 -46.62 -14.20 -7.12
CA ASP A 143 -47.62 -14.28 -8.19
C ASP A 143 -48.77 -13.30 -7.90
N ASP A 144 -49.16 -12.51 -8.90
CA ASP A 144 -50.19 -11.47 -8.80
C ASP A 144 -51.54 -12.01 -8.33
N ARG A 145 -51.80 -13.32 -8.50
CA ARG A 145 -53.04 -13.99 -8.05
C ARG A 145 -53.26 -13.96 -6.53
N TRP A 146 -52.19 -13.75 -5.75
CA TRP A 146 -52.24 -13.68 -4.28
C TRP A 146 -52.49 -12.25 -3.76
N ASN A 147 -52.59 -11.26 -4.64
CA ASN A 147 -52.79 -9.87 -4.28
C ASN A 147 -54.21 -9.66 -3.68
N LEU A 148 -54.25 -9.19 -2.42
CA LEU A 148 -55.49 -9.01 -1.67
C LEU A 148 -56.12 -7.62 -1.84
N ASN A 149 -55.56 -6.74 -2.69
CA ASN A 149 -55.98 -5.34 -2.87
C ASN A 149 -56.12 -4.56 -1.54
N ASP A 150 -55.48 -5.03 -0.48
CA ASP A 150 -55.35 -4.38 0.79
C ASP A 150 -54.45 -3.15 0.62
N GLY A 151 -55.05 -1.97 0.83
CA GLY A 151 -54.49 -0.66 0.51
C GLY A 151 -53.27 -0.20 1.31
N GLU A 152 -52.42 -1.11 1.79
CA GLU A 152 -51.02 -0.75 1.98
C GLU A 152 -50.43 -0.39 0.63
N THR A 153 -49.81 0.79 0.54
CA THR A 153 -49.24 1.29 -0.70
C THR A 153 -47.99 0.49 -1.06
N GLN A 154 -48.21 -0.63 -1.75
CA GLN A 154 -47.16 -1.41 -2.40
C GLN A 154 -46.59 -0.58 -3.57
N THR A 155 -45.77 0.40 -3.20
CA THR A 155 -44.96 1.23 -4.09
C THR A 155 -43.79 0.41 -4.62
N SER A 156 -44.13 -0.68 -5.32
CA SER A 156 -43.20 -1.55 -6.05
C SER A 156 -42.69 -0.91 -7.34
N SER A 157 -42.90 0.39 -7.55
CA SER A 157 -42.02 1.22 -8.37
C SER A 157 -40.73 1.53 -7.61
N ASN A 158 -39.89 0.50 -7.39
CA ASN A 158 -38.52 0.67 -6.90
C ASN A 158 -37.81 1.75 -7.74
N PRO A 159 -37.54 2.96 -7.21
CA PRO A 159 -36.86 3.96 -8.00
C PRO A 159 -35.44 3.44 -8.20
N SER A 160 -35.07 3.24 -9.48
CA SER A 160 -33.87 2.48 -9.85
C SER A 160 -32.65 2.93 -9.03
N LEU A 161 -31.75 1.98 -8.70
CA LEU A 161 -30.55 2.24 -7.87
C LEU A 161 -29.76 3.50 -8.30
N TRP A 162 -29.81 3.82 -9.61
CA TRP A 162 -29.24 5.02 -10.21
C TRP A 162 -29.82 6.34 -9.69
N SER A 163 -31.11 6.42 -9.35
CA SER A 163 -31.73 7.63 -8.78
C SER A 163 -31.08 8.01 -7.44
N PHE A 164 -30.91 7.04 -6.53
CA PHE A 164 -30.20 7.21 -5.27
C PHE A 164 -28.73 7.56 -5.49
N VAL A 165 -28.04 6.89 -6.42
CA VAL A 165 -26.64 7.20 -6.76
C VAL A 165 -26.49 8.63 -7.30
N LEU A 166 -27.39 9.09 -8.17
CA LEU A 166 -27.38 10.44 -8.72
C LEU A 166 -27.73 11.50 -7.66
N ALA A 167 -28.68 11.22 -6.76
CA ALA A 167 -28.98 12.10 -5.62
C ALA A 167 -27.80 12.23 -4.64
N ILE A 168 -27.09 11.14 -4.35
CA ILE A 168 -25.89 11.14 -3.51
C ILE A 168 -24.74 11.90 -4.21
N LEU A 169 -24.53 11.70 -5.51
CA LEU A 169 -23.53 12.44 -6.27
C LEU A 169 -23.86 13.94 -6.36
N GLY A 170 -25.13 14.30 -6.53
CA GLY A 170 -25.61 15.69 -6.55
C GLY A 170 -25.40 16.39 -5.21
N THR A 171 -25.72 15.75 -4.10
CA THR A 171 -25.50 16.31 -2.75
C THR A 171 -24.02 16.44 -2.41
N ILE A 172 -23.18 15.46 -2.76
CA ILE A 172 -21.72 15.55 -2.62
C ILE A 172 -21.16 16.71 -3.46
N PHE A 173 -21.60 16.86 -4.71
CA PHE A 173 -21.14 17.93 -5.58
C PHE A 173 -21.55 19.30 -5.05
N GLY A 174 -22.82 19.47 -4.63
CA GLY A 174 -23.34 20.69 -4.03
C GLY A 174 -22.57 21.10 -2.76
N LEU A 175 -22.36 20.17 -1.83
CA LEU A 175 -21.57 20.43 -0.62
C LEU A 175 -20.11 20.79 -0.93
N SER A 176 -19.51 20.15 -1.95
CA SER A 176 -18.15 20.48 -2.39
C SER A 176 -18.04 21.88 -3.01
N LEU A 177 -19.05 22.30 -3.78
CA LEU A 177 -19.12 23.63 -4.38
C LEU A 177 -19.35 24.70 -3.30
N ILE A 178 -20.24 24.46 -2.33
CA ILE A 178 -20.48 25.35 -1.19
C ILE A 178 -19.19 25.51 -0.36
N MET A 179 -18.49 24.42 -0.04
CA MET A 179 -17.18 24.48 0.64
C MET A 179 -16.13 25.22 -0.17
N PHE A 180 -16.10 25.06 -1.50
CA PHE A 180 -15.19 25.80 -2.37
C PHE A 180 -15.49 27.31 -2.38
N ILE A 181 -16.78 27.70 -2.49
CA ILE A 181 -17.21 29.11 -2.45
C ILE A 181 -16.90 29.72 -1.07
N ILE A 182 -17.21 29.04 0.03
CA ILE A 182 -16.88 29.50 1.39
C ILE A 182 -15.37 29.67 1.56
N TYR A 183 -14.58 28.70 1.10
CA TYR A 183 -13.11 28.82 1.10
C TYR A 183 -12.64 30.03 0.30
N HIS A 184 -13.19 30.25 -0.89
CA HIS A 184 -12.81 31.37 -1.76
C HIS A 184 -13.19 32.73 -1.16
N VAL A 185 -14.40 32.85 -0.60
CA VAL A 185 -14.89 34.07 0.07
C VAL A 185 -14.10 34.36 1.35
N VAL A 186 -13.80 33.35 2.17
CA VAL A 186 -12.96 33.50 3.37
C VAL A 186 -11.53 33.90 3.00
N ASN A 187 -10.95 33.30 1.96
CA ASN A 187 -9.60 33.66 1.49
C ASN A 187 -9.58 35.07 0.89
N HIS A 188 -10.62 35.46 0.14
CA HIS A 188 -10.78 36.83 -0.39
C HIS A 188 -10.94 37.86 0.73
N ARG A 189 -11.83 37.62 1.71
CA ARG A 189 -12.01 38.47 2.89
C ARG A 189 -10.72 38.57 3.72
N ARG A 190 -9.98 37.48 3.93
CA ARG A 190 -8.67 37.51 4.60
C ARG A 190 -7.65 38.37 3.85
N ARG A 191 -7.62 38.30 2.52
CA ARG A 191 -6.75 39.16 1.67
C ARG A 191 -7.17 40.62 1.73
N GLN A 192 -8.46 40.93 1.73
CA GLN A 192 -8.97 42.30 1.85
C GLN A 192 -8.71 42.88 3.25
N ALA A 193 -8.97 42.13 4.32
CA ALA A 193 -8.68 42.54 5.69
C ALA A 193 -7.17 42.74 5.93
N LEU A 194 -6.32 41.87 5.36
CA LEU A 194 -4.86 42.06 5.42
C LEU A 194 -4.42 43.31 4.66
N ARG A 195 -4.98 43.57 3.46
CA ARG A 195 -4.73 44.82 2.70
C ARG A 195 -5.17 46.06 3.47
N GLN A 196 -6.34 46.04 4.11
CA GLN A 196 -6.85 47.15 4.90
C GLN A 196 -5.97 47.42 6.14
N ARG A 197 -5.48 46.38 6.81
CA ARG A 197 -4.53 46.51 7.94
C ARG A 197 -3.15 47.02 7.51
N ILE A 198 -2.70 46.65 6.31
CA ILE A 198 -1.47 47.20 5.70
C ILE A 198 -1.66 48.68 5.33
N SER A 199 -2.79 49.07 4.73
CA SER A 199 -3.07 50.49 4.41
C SER A 199 -3.37 51.35 5.63
N ALA A 200 -3.83 50.75 6.74
CA ALA A 200 -4.07 51.44 8.01
C ALA A 200 -2.81 51.54 8.90
N GLY A 201 -1.67 51.02 8.46
CA GLY A 201 -0.41 51.07 9.23
C GLY A 201 -0.39 50.20 10.50
N GLU A 202 -1.40 49.37 10.73
CA GLU A 202 -1.59 48.61 11.98
C GLU A 202 -0.66 47.38 12.10
N VAL A 203 0.19 47.13 11.10
CA VAL A 203 1.08 45.97 11.02
C VAL A 203 2.50 46.39 10.69
N ASP A 204 3.33 46.55 11.73
CA ASP A 204 4.77 46.73 11.59
C ASP A 204 5.39 45.55 10.85
N ILE A 205 5.73 45.78 9.58
CA ILE A 205 6.30 44.80 8.66
C ILE A 205 7.67 44.31 9.19
N GLU A 206 8.36 45.14 9.96
CA GLU A 206 9.69 44.91 10.54
C GLU A 206 9.72 43.77 11.58
N ARG A 207 8.65 43.58 12.37
CA ARG A 207 8.62 42.55 13.42
C ARG A 207 8.37 41.13 12.92
N LEU A 208 7.88 40.97 11.69
CA LEU A 208 7.62 39.66 11.07
C LEU A 208 8.71 39.21 10.09
N ALA A 209 9.63 40.12 9.71
CA ALA A 209 10.71 39.87 8.77
C ALA A 209 12.03 39.44 9.46
N MET A 210 12.00 38.36 10.26
CA MET A 210 13.25 37.79 10.75
C MET A 210 14.09 37.21 9.59
N ASN A 211 15.37 37.59 9.55
CA ASN A 211 16.46 37.11 8.67
C ASN A 211 16.70 37.89 7.35
N GLN A 212 16.64 39.23 7.37
CA GLN A 212 17.64 40.01 6.61
C GLN A 212 18.89 40.19 7.49
N ILE A 213 19.91 39.34 7.28
CA ILE A 213 21.24 39.57 7.83
C ILE A 213 22.00 40.39 6.78
N ARG A 214 22.10 41.71 6.99
CA ARG A 214 23.10 42.53 6.30
C ARG A 214 24.44 42.31 7.01
N VAL A 215 25.53 42.17 6.24
CA VAL A 215 26.87 42.13 6.82
C VAL A 215 27.26 43.57 7.20
N PRO A 216 27.60 43.87 8.46
CA PRO A 216 28.07 45.20 8.84
C PRO A 216 29.33 45.59 8.07
N ARG A 217 29.52 46.89 7.78
CA ARG A 217 30.63 47.35 6.94
C ARG A 217 32.00 46.95 7.51
N GLU A 218 32.13 46.98 8.84
CA GLU A 218 33.37 46.60 9.53
C GLU A 218 33.80 45.15 9.19
N VAL A 219 32.82 44.25 9.05
CA VAL A 219 33.06 42.82 8.74
C VAL A 219 33.37 42.60 7.26
N VAL A 220 32.90 43.48 6.36
CA VAL A 220 33.31 43.44 4.95
C VAL A 220 34.73 44.00 4.79
N GLU A 221 35.08 45.05 5.53
CA GLU A 221 36.41 45.66 5.51
C GLU A 221 37.51 44.71 6.04
N GLU A 222 37.18 43.77 6.94
CA GLU A 222 38.10 42.73 7.45
C GLU A 222 38.38 41.58 6.44
N LEU A 223 37.60 41.46 5.35
CA LEU A 223 37.81 40.43 4.32
C LEU A 223 39.00 40.74 3.42
N HIS A 224 39.89 39.75 3.24
CA HIS A 224 41.16 39.95 2.54
C HIS A 224 40.96 40.33 1.05
N ILE A 225 41.64 41.41 0.64
CA ILE A 225 41.73 41.90 -0.74
C ILE A 225 43.17 41.70 -1.22
N TYR A 226 43.35 41.25 -2.46
CA TYR A 226 44.66 41.19 -3.13
C TYR A 226 44.55 41.39 -4.64
N THR A 227 45.64 41.79 -5.28
CA THR A 227 45.74 41.85 -6.74
C THR A 227 45.87 40.43 -7.31
N TYR A 228 45.09 40.13 -8.36
CA TYR A 228 45.08 38.79 -8.94
C TYR A 228 46.42 38.48 -9.65
N ALA A 229 47.17 37.51 -9.13
CA ALA A 229 48.48 37.12 -9.67
C ALA A 229 48.45 36.08 -10.80
N GLY A 230 47.26 35.67 -11.24
CA GLY A 230 47.08 34.59 -12.22
C GLY A 230 47.34 33.18 -11.68
N PRO A 231 47.08 32.13 -12.48
CA PRO A 231 47.56 30.79 -12.20
C PRO A 231 49.09 30.78 -12.30
N ARG A 232 49.80 30.28 -11.27
CA ARG A 232 51.24 30.07 -11.38
C ARG A 232 51.53 29.12 -12.56
N PRO A 233 52.42 29.46 -13.50
CA PRO A 233 52.99 28.45 -14.38
C PRO A 233 53.70 27.40 -13.52
N ALA A 234 53.63 26.14 -13.93
CA ALA A 234 54.30 25.05 -13.24
C ALA A 234 55.81 25.11 -13.49
N SER A 235 56.49 26.05 -12.82
CA SER A 235 57.95 26.12 -12.78
C SER A 235 58.50 25.00 -11.91
N GLU A 236 59.19 24.09 -12.58
CA GLU A 236 60.21 23.15 -12.11
C GLU A 236 60.58 23.26 -10.62
N THR A 237 60.02 22.37 -9.79
CA THR A 237 60.72 21.97 -8.58
C THR A 237 61.88 21.08 -8.99
N THR A 238 63.06 21.68 -9.09
CA THR A 238 64.33 20.99 -9.29
C THR A 238 64.50 19.88 -8.24
N LEU A 239 64.58 18.64 -8.71
CA LEU A 239 65.05 17.52 -7.90
C LEU A 239 66.54 17.74 -7.61
N VAL A 240 66.86 18.22 -6.42
CA VAL A 240 68.22 18.05 -5.88
C VAL A 240 68.40 16.55 -5.62
N LYS A 241 69.35 15.98 -6.35
CA LYS A 241 69.69 14.57 -6.35
C LYS A 241 70.55 14.28 -5.12
N GLU A 242 70.06 13.46 -4.20
CA GLU A 242 70.92 12.59 -3.39
C GLU A 242 70.57 11.14 -3.75
N GLU A 243 71.59 10.37 -4.08
CA GLU A 243 71.48 9.04 -4.66
C GLU A 243 71.62 7.97 -3.58
N VAL A 244 70.67 7.02 -3.53
CA VAL A 244 70.95 5.63 -3.12
C VAL A 244 70.10 4.71 -4.02
N ASP A 245 70.75 3.72 -4.63
CA ASP A 245 70.20 2.92 -5.72
C ASP A 245 69.08 1.95 -5.34
N THR A 246 68.15 1.74 -6.28
CA THR A 246 67.64 0.39 -6.58
C THR A 246 67.33 0.29 -8.08
N ASN A 247 67.91 -0.72 -8.74
CA ASN A 247 67.86 -0.86 -10.20
C ASN A 247 66.45 -1.20 -10.73
N MET A 248 66.08 -0.58 -11.85
CA MET A 248 65.05 -1.10 -12.73
C MET A 248 65.59 -2.29 -13.55
N ALA A 249 64.69 -3.17 -13.98
CA ALA A 249 64.87 -3.93 -15.21
C ALA A 249 63.56 -3.90 -16.01
N GLU A 250 63.72 -3.72 -17.31
CA GLU A 250 62.72 -3.39 -18.32
C GLU A 250 62.04 -4.65 -18.89
N LEU A 251 60.92 -4.49 -19.60
CA LEU A 251 60.73 -4.93 -21.00
C LEU A 251 59.25 -5.02 -21.40
N ASP A 252 58.99 -4.60 -22.64
CA ASP A 252 57.76 -4.83 -23.40
C ASP A 252 58.16 -5.35 -24.78
N PHE A 253 57.54 -6.44 -25.25
CA PHE A 253 57.42 -6.77 -26.68
C PHE A 253 56.37 -7.87 -26.90
N GLY A 254 55.69 -7.83 -28.05
CA GLY A 254 54.50 -8.65 -28.30
C GLY A 254 54.64 -9.83 -29.27
N SER A 255 53.59 -10.67 -29.25
CA SER A 255 53.16 -11.67 -30.25
C SER A 255 53.92 -13.02 -30.35
N GLN A 256 53.27 -14.13 -29.99
CA GLN A 256 52.54 -15.06 -30.90
C GLN A 256 51.89 -16.24 -30.12
N SER A 257 50.84 -16.85 -30.67
CA SER A 257 50.15 -18.09 -30.22
C SER A 257 50.94 -19.35 -30.68
N PRO A 258 50.82 -20.58 -30.09
CA PRO A 258 49.54 -21.29 -29.81
C PRO A 258 49.46 -22.27 -28.60
N GLU A 259 48.29 -22.91 -28.44
CA GLU A 259 47.99 -24.15 -27.67
C GLU A 259 48.48 -25.41 -28.42
N PRO A 260 48.44 -26.66 -27.87
CA PRO A 260 48.62 -27.19 -26.49
C PRO A 260 49.70 -28.36 -26.55
N PRO A 261 49.66 -29.55 -25.88
CA PRO A 261 48.96 -30.08 -24.67
C PRO A 261 49.86 -30.94 -23.71
N GLN A 262 49.20 -31.69 -22.81
CA GLN A 262 49.54 -33.02 -22.22
C GLN A 262 50.59 -33.23 -21.08
N ASP A 263 50.03 -33.77 -19.98
CA ASP A 263 50.38 -34.99 -19.23
C ASP A 263 51.61 -35.13 -18.31
N GLN A 264 51.36 -35.95 -17.28
CA GLN A 264 52.24 -36.74 -16.39
C GLN A 264 52.60 -36.16 -15.00
N ALA A 265 52.86 -37.09 -14.08
CA ALA A 265 52.74 -36.96 -12.64
C ALA A 265 54.07 -37.25 -11.91
N HIS A 266 54.01 -37.21 -10.57
CA HIS A 266 54.86 -37.77 -9.49
C HIS A 266 54.88 -36.73 -8.34
N GLU A 267 54.56 -37.04 -7.07
CA GLU A 267 55.25 -37.96 -6.13
C GLU A 267 56.70 -37.49 -5.89
N GLU A 268 57.22 -37.33 -4.66
CA GLU A 268 56.72 -37.77 -3.34
C GLU A 268 57.26 -36.89 -2.17
N ALA A 269 57.03 -37.32 -0.94
CA ALA A 269 57.25 -36.58 0.32
C ALA A 269 58.72 -36.34 0.74
N HIS A 270 58.92 -35.44 1.72
CA HIS A 270 59.80 -35.74 2.87
C HIS A 270 59.43 -34.96 4.15
N GLU A 271 59.64 -35.61 5.30
CA GLU A 271 59.32 -35.11 6.67
C GLU A 271 60.56 -34.66 7.47
N GLY A 272 60.31 -33.97 8.60
CA GLY A 272 61.23 -33.80 9.74
C GLY A 272 62.03 -32.48 9.78
N ALA A 273 62.40 -31.89 10.94
CA ALA A 273 62.02 -32.17 12.33
C ALA A 273 62.33 -30.95 13.25
N LEU A 274 61.94 -31.09 14.52
CA LEU A 274 61.93 -30.22 15.72
C LEU A 274 63.01 -29.13 16.00
N GLU A 275 62.55 -28.14 16.78
CA GLU A 275 63.21 -27.41 17.91
C GLU A 275 64.29 -26.33 17.62
N GLU A 276 64.45 -25.23 18.40
CA GLU A 276 63.98 -24.89 19.76
C GLU A 276 63.77 -23.36 20.00
N ALA A 277 63.05 -23.03 21.08
CA ALA A 277 62.91 -21.77 21.84
C ALA A 277 63.34 -20.37 21.29
N HIS A 278 62.40 -19.39 21.35
CA HIS A 278 62.51 -18.27 22.31
C HIS A 278 61.15 -17.55 22.49
N GLU A 279 60.82 -17.17 23.73
CA GLU A 279 59.55 -16.55 24.14
C GLU A 279 59.78 -15.08 24.53
N GLU A 280 59.00 -14.13 23.98
CA GLU A 280 58.86 -12.82 24.63
C GLU A 280 57.52 -12.11 24.35
N THR A 281 57.00 -11.43 25.36
CA THR A 281 55.60 -10.98 25.46
C THR A 281 55.33 -9.64 24.77
N GLN A 282 54.40 -9.59 23.81
CA GLN A 282 53.96 -8.33 23.21
C GLN A 282 52.85 -7.63 24.02
N LYS A 283 53.25 -6.75 24.95
CA LYS A 283 52.33 -5.86 25.69
C LYS A 283 51.75 -4.77 24.78
N VAL A 284 50.45 -4.52 24.92
CA VAL A 284 49.74 -3.43 24.23
C VAL A 284 50.04 -2.08 24.89
N VAL A 285 50.51 -1.10 24.12
CA VAL A 285 50.56 0.31 24.52
C VAL A 285 49.96 1.18 23.40
N GLY A 286 48.95 1.97 23.74
CA GLY A 286 48.26 2.84 22.78
C GLY A 286 49.02 4.14 22.50
N ILE A 287 49.09 4.52 21.23
CA ILE A 287 49.79 5.75 20.79
C ILE A 287 48.95 6.99 21.13
N ARG A 288 49.49 7.84 22.02
CA ARG A 288 49.01 9.22 22.26
C ARG A 288 49.45 10.11 21.10
N ARG A 289 48.62 11.09 20.72
CA ARG A 289 49.05 12.16 19.80
C ARG A 289 50.08 13.07 20.50
N PRO A 290 51.24 13.36 19.89
CA PRO A 290 52.08 14.48 20.35
C PRO A 290 51.38 15.83 20.09
N LYS A 291 51.72 16.84 20.90
CA LYS A 291 51.27 18.23 20.70
C LYS A 291 51.98 18.86 19.48
N PRO A 292 51.37 19.85 18.81
CA PRO A 292 52.06 20.64 17.80
C PRO A 292 53.19 21.46 18.44
N ALA A 293 54.32 21.56 17.75
CA ALA A 293 55.37 22.51 18.09
C ALA A 293 54.95 23.94 17.68
N VAL A 294 55.34 24.93 18.49
CA VAL A 294 55.16 26.34 18.18
C VAL A 294 56.43 26.84 17.49
N ILE A 295 56.27 27.55 16.37
CA ILE A 295 57.32 28.35 15.74
C ILE A 295 56.78 29.78 15.69
N ASN A 296 57.48 30.74 16.30
CA ASN A 296 57.14 32.16 16.19
C ASN A 296 57.66 32.72 14.86
N PRO A 297 56.96 33.70 14.27
CA PRO A 297 57.28 34.21 12.93
C PRO A 297 58.43 35.23 12.96
N GLY A 298 59.20 35.27 11.86
CA GLY A 298 60.12 36.36 11.55
C GLY A 298 59.66 37.12 10.31
N SER A 299 59.70 38.46 10.40
CA SER A 299 59.68 39.46 9.30
C SER A 299 58.77 39.23 8.09
N GLU A 300 57.71 40.05 8.04
CA GLU A 300 56.97 40.56 6.87
C GLU A 300 57.43 40.10 5.47
N GLU A 301 56.63 39.23 4.82
CA GLU A 301 55.92 39.56 3.56
C GLU A 301 54.88 38.48 3.20
N HIS A 302 53.69 38.93 2.77
CA HIS A 302 52.58 38.15 2.17
C HIS A 302 52.26 36.74 2.72
N ALA A 303 51.47 36.70 3.81
CA ALA A 303 50.93 35.46 4.38
C ALA A 303 49.92 34.74 3.46
N ALA A 304 50.38 33.71 2.73
CA ALA A 304 49.51 32.77 2.04
C ALA A 304 48.88 31.76 3.03
N SER A 305 47.55 31.61 3.01
CA SER A 305 46.83 30.68 3.88
C SER A 305 47.19 29.20 3.57
N PRO A 306 47.51 28.36 4.57
CA PRO A 306 48.11 27.04 4.37
C PRO A 306 47.11 25.93 3.98
N ASN A 307 46.03 26.26 3.27
CA ASN A 307 44.95 25.32 2.96
C ASN A 307 45.06 24.79 1.51
N PRO A 308 45.48 23.53 1.29
CA PRO A 308 45.74 22.97 -0.05
C PRO A 308 44.48 22.71 -0.91
N TYR A 309 43.31 23.18 -0.48
CA TYR A 309 42.03 23.08 -1.18
C TYR A 309 41.43 24.45 -1.56
N ARG A 310 42.24 25.51 -1.62
CA ARG A 310 41.81 26.87 -1.96
C ARG A 310 41.47 26.99 -3.46
N LEU A 311 40.18 27.05 -3.80
CA LEU A 311 39.69 27.13 -5.19
C LEU A 311 40.05 28.45 -5.91
N SER A 312 40.29 29.52 -5.14
CA SER A 312 40.85 30.82 -5.58
C SER A 312 41.78 30.75 -6.81
N HIS A 313 42.85 29.97 -6.76
CA HIS A 313 43.85 29.88 -7.85
C HIS A 313 43.36 29.22 -9.16
N THR A 314 42.10 28.78 -9.24
CA THR A 314 41.50 28.16 -10.44
C THR A 314 40.39 28.99 -11.07
N GLN A 315 39.99 30.10 -10.45
CA GLN A 315 38.96 30.99 -10.99
C GLN A 315 39.60 32.07 -11.86
N THR A 316 39.27 32.08 -13.15
CA THR A 316 39.75 33.11 -14.10
C THR A 316 38.72 34.19 -14.39
N THR A 317 37.49 34.06 -13.90
CA THR A 317 36.37 34.97 -14.22
C THR A 317 35.52 35.32 -12.99
N CYS A 318 35.01 36.55 -12.95
CA CYS A 318 34.15 37.04 -11.88
C CYS A 318 32.69 36.64 -12.12
N ALA A 319 32.08 35.88 -11.20
CA ALA A 319 30.71 35.39 -11.40
C ALA A 319 29.59 36.45 -11.19
N ILE A 320 29.95 37.73 -10.98
CA ILE A 320 28.98 38.84 -10.80
C ILE A 320 28.92 39.72 -12.06
N CYS A 321 30.05 40.23 -12.56
CA CYS A 321 30.11 40.99 -13.82
C CYS A 321 30.32 40.11 -15.06
N LEU A 322 30.79 38.87 -14.89
CA LEU A 322 31.18 37.92 -15.94
C LEU A 322 32.46 38.27 -16.70
N ASP A 323 33.24 39.25 -16.22
CA ASP A 323 34.53 39.63 -16.79
C ASP A 323 35.67 38.69 -16.35
N ASP A 324 36.71 38.62 -17.19
CA ASP A 324 37.94 37.85 -16.91
C ASP A 324 38.89 38.63 -15.98
N PHE A 325 39.52 37.94 -15.02
CA PHE A 325 40.51 38.55 -14.13
C PHE A 325 41.84 38.77 -14.85
N VAL A 326 42.27 40.04 -14.92
CA VAL A 326 43.52 40.44 -15.57
C VAL A 326 44.66 40.46 -14.57
N ILE A 327 45.74 39.76 -14.91
CA ILE A 327 46.91 39.56 -14.05
C ILE A 327 47.53 40.91 -13.66
N ALA A 328 47.79 41.09 -12.37
CA ALA A 328 48.34 42.29 -11.73
C ALA A 328 47.46 43.56 -11.80
N SER A 329 46.28 43.54 -12.41
CA SER A 329 45.39 44.72 -12.47
C SER A 329 43.98 44.54 -11.87
N SER A 330 43.42 43.32 -11.82
CA SER A 330 42.13 43.12 -11.13
C SER A 330 42.30 42.98 -9.62
N THR A 331 41.54 43.81 -8.87
CA THR A 331 41.51 43.80 -7.41
C THR A 331 40.43 42.85 -6.90
N VAL A 332 40.86 41.74 -6.33
CA VAL A 332 40.01 40.62 -5.96
C VAL A 332 39.81 40.57 -4.45
N ARG A 333 38.57 40.34 -4.03
CA ARG A 333 38.21 39.99 -2.64
C ARG A 333 37.90 38.50 -2.55
N GLU A 334 38.44 37.85 -1.52
CA GLU A 334 38.19 36.44 -1.27
C GLU A 334 37.25 36.22 -0.08
N LEU A 335 36.17 35.46 -0.30
CA LEU A 335 35.25 35.08 0.76
C LEU A 335 35.82 33.92 1.62
N PRO A 336 35.37 33.74 2.88
CA PRO A 336 35.81 32.62 3.74
C PRO A 336 35.55 31.21 3.17
N CYS A 337 34.75 31.10 2.11
CA CYS A 337 34.52 29.86 1.36
C CYS A 337 35.54 29.60 0.23
N GLY A 338 36.56 30.44 0.09
CA GLY A 338 37.66 30.30 -0.88
C GLY A 338 37.32 30.69 -2.32
N HIS A 339 36.22 31.44 -2.52
CA HIS A 339 35.83 31.99 -3.82
C HIS A 339 36.29 33.44 -3.97
N ILE A 340 36.75 33.74 -5.18
CA ILE A 340 37.27 35.02 -5.66
C ILE A 340 36.17 35.79 -6.43
N PHE A 341 36.09 37.10 -6.22
CA PHE A 341 35.26 38.06 -6.97
C PHE A 341 35.98 39.41 -7.06
N ASP A 342 35.67 40.25 -8.06
CA ASP A 342 36.13 41.65 -8.05
C ASP A 342 35.54 42.40 -6.86
N ALA A 343 36.38 43.14 -6.15
CA ALA A 343 35.96 43.89 -4.95
C ALA A 343 34.79 44.85 -5.25
N ALA A 344 34.86 45.55 -6.39
CA ALA A 344 33.82 46.47 -6.85
C ALA A 344 32.45 45.80 -7.12
N CYS A 345 32.42 44.49 -7.39
CA CYS A 345 31.19 43.75 -7.69
C CYS A 345 30.61 43.04 -6.48
N ILE A 346 31.46 42.47 -5.61
CA ILE A 346 31.01 41.73 -4.42
C ILE A 346 30.62 42.65 -3.26
N ASP A 347 31.24 43.82 -3.13
CA ASP A 347 30.99 44.72 -2.00
C ASP A 347 29.56 45.30 -2.01
N PRO A 348 29.03 45.84 -3.12
CA PRO A 348 27.62 46.21 -3.20
C PRO A 348 26.71 45.00 -3.04
N TYR A 349 27.08 43.84 -3.59
CA TYR A 349 26.27 42.63 -3.51
C TYR A 349 26.05 42.16 -2.06
N LEU A 350 27.11 42.16 -1.23
CA LEU A 350 27.06 41.82 0.20
C LEU A 350 26.34 42.87 1.06
N MET A 351 26.40 44.15 0.67
CA MET A 351 25.77 45.25 1.41
C MET A 351 24.29 45.46 1.05
N GLU A 352 23.88 45.15 -0.19
CA GLU A 352 22.57 45.54 -0.74
C GLU A 352 21.64 44.37 -1.12
N THR A 353 22.17 43.21 -1.54
CA THR A 353 21.37 42.20 -2.25
C THR A 353 20.76 41.13 -1.33
N SER A 354 19.53 41.37 -0.86
CA SER A 354 18.73 40.35 -0.17
C SER A 354 17.86 39.52 -1.13
N THR A 355 18.39 38.40 -1.64
CA THR A 355 17.66 37.51 -2.55
C THR A 355 16.51 36.80 -1.84
N SER A 356 15.29 37.32 -1.95
CA SER A 356 14.08 36.60 -1.56
C SER A 356 13.82 35.43 -2.52
N HIS A 357 13.73 34.18 -2.02
CA HIS A 357 12.86 33.11 -2.54
C HIS A 357 13.07 31.75 -1.80
N THR A 358 12.63 31.65 -0.55
CA THR A 358 12.24 30.35 0.03
C THR A 358 10.99 30.49 0.90
N HIS A 359 9.89 29.87 0.47
CA HIS A 359 8.68 29.75 1.30
C HIS A 359 8.95 28.88 2.54
N SER A 360 9.08 29.49 3.71
CA SER A 360 8.96 28.80 5.00
C SER A 360 7.49 28.73 5.43
N LEU A 361 6.95 27.52 5.50
CA LEU A 361 5.66 27.26 6.15
C LEU A 361 5.75 27.56 7.65
N SER A 362 4.73 28.24 8.17
CA SER A 362 4.63 28.68 9.57
C SER A 362 4.81 27.55 10.58
N LEU A 363 5.66 27.76 11.57
CA LEU A 363 5.99 26.80 12.63
C LEU A 363 5.11 27.06 13.88
N THR A 364 3.79 27.03 13.69
CA THR A 364 2.79 27.37 14.73
C THR A 364 1.52 26.53 14.63
N PHE A 365 1.64 25.21 14.80
CA PHE A 365 0.48 24.34 15.13
C PHE A 365 0.92 23.00 15.77
N LEU A 366 1.31 23.03 17.05
CA LEU A 366 1.39 21.84 17.92
C LEU A 366 0.90 22.20 19.34
N PRO A 367 0.24 21.27 20.07
CA PRO A 367 -0.51 21.57 21.28
C PRO A 367 0.34 21.78 22.54
N ARG A 368 -0.20 22.55 23.49
CA ARG A 368 0.35 22.77 24.84
C ARG A 368 0.18 21.54 25.76
N THR A 369 0.88 20.44 25.49
CA THR A 369 0.91 19.26 26.39
C THR A 369 2.29 18.64 26.54
N PHE A 370 3.34 19.45 26.68
CA PHE A 370 4.66 19.01 27.18
C PHE A 370 5.42 20.18 27.86
N ARG A 371 4.96 20.57 29.05
CA ARG A 371 5.76 21.29 30.05
C ARG A 371 5.70 20.48 31.35
N ASN A 372 6.75 19.70 31.58
CA ASN A 372 7.34 19.38 32.89
C ASN A 372 8.36 18.25 32.72
N CYS A 373 9.60 18.64 32.44
CA CYS A 373 10.79 17.83 32.68
C CYS A 373 12.02 18.76 32.71
N ASP A 374 11.95 19.80 33.55
CA ASP A 374 13.11 20.60 33.94
C ASP A 374 13.89 19.84 35.01
N ASN A 375 14.92 19.11 34.57
CA ASN A 375 16.20 18.93 35.26
C ASN A 375 17.00 17.84 34.54
N ASP A 376 17.71 18.24 33.48
CA ASP A 376 18.85 17.47 32.99
C ASP A 376 19.86 18.45 32.39
N ASN A 377 21.10 18.44 32.90
CA ASN A 377 22.17 19.41 32.55
C ASN A 377 22.75 19.17 31.14
N ARG A 378 21.88 19.00 30.14
CA ARG A 378 22.26 18.99 28.73
C ARG A 378 22.22 20.42 28.22
N ARG A 379 23.41 20.94 27.92
CA ARG A 379 23.61 22.10 27.03
C ARG A 379 22.57 22.03 25.89
N PRO A 380 21.84 23.12 25.58
CA PRO A 380 20.85 23.09 24.50
C PRO A 380 21.54 22.59 23.24
N ARG A 381 21.08 21.45 22.72
CA ARG A 381 21.65 20.89 21.49
C ARG A 381 21.42 21.92 20.39
N GLU A 382 22.52 22.36 19.79
CA GLU A 382 22.56 23.18 18.58
C GLU A 382 21.44 22.74 17.64
N ALA A 383 20.51 23.66 17.32
CA ALA A 383 19.18 23.33 16.80
C ALA A 383 19.25 22.28 15.68
N ASP A 384 18.63 21.11 15.91
CA ASP A 384 18.94 19.82 15.29
C ASP A 384 18.90 19.84 13.73
N LYS A 385 20.02 20.28 13.12
CA LYS A 385 20.20 20.45 11.67
C LYS A 385 20.11 19.07 11.00
N MET A 386 18.92 18.74 10.48
CA MET A 386 18.69 17.45 9.82
C MET A 386 19.74 17.18 8.72
N GLY A 387 20.36 16.00 8.73
CA GLY A 387 21.37 15.67 7.71
C GLY A 387 20.78 15.63 6.29
N ALA A 388 21.55 16.03 5.27
CA ALA A 388 21.10 16.19 3.87
C ALA A 388 20.21 15.03 3.32
N LEU A 389 20.55 13.77 3.62
CA LEU A 389 19.78 12.60 3.18
C LEU A 389 18.36 12.52 3.79
N LYS A 390 18.13 13.16 4.94
CA LYS A 390 16.83 13.27 5.59
C LYS A 390 15.91 14.20 4.80
N TYR A 391 16.40 15.37 4.36
CA TYR A 391 15.66 16.25 3.45
C TYR A 391 15.30 15.55 2.14
N VAL A 392 16.25 14.82 1.53
CA VAL A 392 15.99 14.02 0.31
C VAL A 392 14.89 12.98 0.55
N GLU A 393 14.86 12.31 1.71
CA GLU A 393 13.76 11.41 2.08
C GLU A 393 12.42 12.15 2.19
N GLU A 394 12.33 13.26 2.92
CA GLU A 394 11.07 13.97 3.15
C GLU A 394 10.51 14.53 1.83
N ILE A 395 11.36 15.08 0.96
CA ILE A 395 11.01 15.46 -0.41
C ILE A 395 10.46 14.24 -1.18
N GLN A 396 11.15 13.10 -1.09
CA GLN A 396 10.72 11.85 -1.74
C GLN A 396 9.46 11.22 -1.13
N LYS A 397 8.95 11.68 0.03
CA LYS A 397 7.60 11.32 0.51
C LYS A 397 6.53 12.11 -0.26
N LYS A 398 6.73 13.42 -0.45
CA LYS A 398 5.82 14.36 -1.15
C LYS A 398 5.87 14.23 -2.68
N LYS A 399 5.67 13.02 -3.23
CA LYS A 399 5.81 12.73 -4.68
C LYS A 399 4.83 13.44 -5.60
N GLN A 400 3.72 13.96 -5.06
CA GLN A 400 2.72 14.72 -5.83
C GLN A 400 3.04 16.22 -5.91
N SER A 401 4.08 16.70 -5.21
CA SER A 401 4.56 18.08 -5.38
C SER A 401 5.06 18.30 -6.81
N ASP A 402 4.84 19.49 -7.36
CA ASP A 402 5.17 19.76 -8.76
C ASP A 402 6.66 19.61 -9.08
N VAL A 403 7.55 20.00 -8.15
CA VAL A 403 9.00 19.77 -8.27
C VAL A 403 9.32 18.29 -8.53
N ILE A 404 8.77 17.37 -7.71
CA ILE A 404 9.04 15.94 -7.87
C ILE A 404 8.26 15.33 -9.03
N ARG A 405 7.05 15.83 -9.32
CA ARG A 405 6.25 15.39 -10.48
C ARG A 405 6.94 15.75 -11.80
N PHE A 406 7.46 16.96 -11.92
CA PHE A 406 8.28 17.43 -13.05
C PHE A 406 9.55 16.58 -13.20
N LEU A 407 10.33 16.44 -12.13
CA LEU A 407 11.59 15.69 -12.12
C LEU A 407 11.37 14.20 -12.47
N LEU A 408 10.30 13.58 -11.97
CA LEU A 408 9.89 12.24 -12.36
C LEU A 408 9.43 12.17 -13.82
N ARG A 409 8.78 13.20 -14.38
CA ARG A 409 8.38 13.25 -15.80
C ARG A 409 9.61 13.23 -16.72
N VAL A 410 10.60 14.09 -16.45
CA VAL A 410 11.86 14.15 -17.21
C VAL A 410 12.63 12.82 -17.12
N ARG A 411 12.82 12.27 -15.90
CA ARG A 411 13.45 10.94 -15.73
C ARG A 411 12.67 9.80 -16.40
N CYS A 412 11.34 9.90 -16.51
CA CYS A 412 10.54 8.87 -17.18
C CYS A 412 10.75 8.91 -18.70
N TRP A 413 10.98 10.09 -19.28
CA TRP A 413 11.37 10.22 -20.67
C TRP A 413 12.76 9.61 -20.93
N GLU A 414 13.78 9.95 -20.14
CA GLU A 414 15.14 9.34 -20.20
C GLU A 414 15.07 7.80 -20.16
N LEU A 415 14.38 7.25 -19.14
CA LEU A 415 14.27 5.81 -18.92
C LEU A 415 13.44 5.05 -19.99
N ARG A 416 12.70 5.75 -20.86
CA ARG A 416 12.01 5.15 -22.01
C ARG A 416 12.96 4.92 -23.19
N GLN A 417 13.86 5.87 -23.45
CA GLN A 417 14.86 5.76 -24.53
C GLN A 417 15.92 4.70 -24.22
N LEU A 418 16.29 4.56 -22.95
CA LEU A 418 17.29 3.60 -22.52
C LEU A 418 16.81 2.13 -22.60
N ASN A 419 17.78 1.24 -22.79
CA ASN A 419 17.59 -0.22 -22.85
C ASN A 419 16.85 -0.77 -21.61
N ALA A 420 16.08 -1.84 -21.83
CA ALA A 420 15.17 -2.39 -20.82
C ALA A 420 15.85 -2.86 -19.52
N ILE A 421 17.13 -3.25 -19.62
CA ILE A 421 18.06 -3.45 -18.51
C ILE A 421 19.36 -2.73 -18.90
N HIS A 422 19.82 -1.80 -18.07
CA HIS A 422 21.10 -1.12 -18.27
C HIS A 422 21.79 -0.83 -16.92
N ARG A 423 23.12 -0.71 -16.94
CA ARG A 423 23.91 -0.34 -15.76
C ARG A 423 23.75 1.16 -15.51
N ALA A 424 23.55 1.54 -14.25
CA ALA A 424 23.64 2.94 -13.81
C ALA A 424 25.02 3.20 -13.21
N SER A 425 25.61 4.36 -13.50
CA SER A 425 26.89 4.80 -12.93
C SER A 425 26.77 5.10 -11.43
N ARG A 426 25.67 5.74 -11.03
CA ARG A 426 25.33 6.10 -9.64
C ARG A 426 23.84 5.84 -9.38
N PRO A 427 23.42 5.53 -8.13
CA PRO A 427 22.01 5.36 -7.80
C PRO A 427 21.25 6.68 -7.93
N SER A 428 20.09 6.67 -8.59
CA SER A 428 19.23 7.86 -8.76
C SER A 428 18.63 8.37 -7.43
N ARG A 429 18.72 7.54 -6.38
CA ARG A 429 18.20 7.78 -5.03
C ARG A 429 19.20 7.31 -3.96
N PRO A 430 20.21 8.13 -3.63
CA PRO A 430 21.23 7.77 -2.63
C PRO A 430 20.62 7.55 -1.23
N ASP A 431 19.57 8.30 -0.88
CA ASP A 431 18.79 8.14 0.36
C ASP A 431 18.29 6.69 0.53
N LYS A 432 17.68 6.16 -0.54
CA LYS A 432 17.00 4.87 -0.50
C LYS A 432 17.98 3.72 -0.71
N ALA A 433 18.97 3.91 -1.56
CA ALA A 433 20.03 2.94 -1.80
C ALA A 433 20.81 2.65 -0.50
N ARG A 434 21.26 3.68 0.22
CA ARG A 434 22.04 3.51 1.47
C ARG A 434 21.25 2.76 2.53
N ARG A 435 19.96 3.06 2.71
CA ARG A 435 19.06 2.33 3.63
C ARG A 435 18.90 0.84 3.29
N LEU A 436 19.09 0.47 2.03
CA LEU A 436 18.97 -0.91 1.55
C LEU A 436 20.33 -1.64 1.47
N GLY A 437 21.40 -1.03 1.98
CA GLY A 437 22.73 -1.62 2.11
C GLY A 437 23.73 -1.24 1.02
N TYR A 438 23.41 -0.29 0.12
CA TYR A 438 24.38 0.25 -0.84
C TYR A 438 25.46 1.08 -0.12
N LYS A 439 26.72 0.85 -0.48
CA LYS A 439 27.85 1.72 -0.14
C LYS A 439 28.52 2.18 -1.43
N ALA A 440 28.96 3.43 -1.48
CA ALA A 440 29.75 3.96 -2.60
C ALA A 440 31.22 3.48 -2.47
N LYS A 441 31.46 2.23 -2.86
CA LYS A 441 32.80 1.63 -2.98
C LYS A 441 32.81 0.58 -4.08
N GLN A 442 34.00 0.21 -4.55
CA GLN A 442 34.18 -0.81 -5.58
C GLN A 442 33.52 -2.16 -5.19
N GLY A 443 32.99 -2.86 -6.18
CA GLY A 443 32.23 -4.11 -6.02
C GLY A 443 30.72 -3.93 -5.77
N TYR A 444 30.22 -2.71 -5.53
CA TYR A 444 28.79 -2.41 -5.63
C TYR A 444 28.43 -1.93 -7.04
N VAL A 445 27.35 -2.47 -7.61
CA VAL A 445 26.83 -2.09 -8.93
C VAL A 445 25.33 -1.86 -8.85
N VAL A 446 24.83 -0.89 -9.63
CA VAL A 446 23.40 -0.57 -9.69
C VAL A 446 22.91 -0.79 -11.13
N TYR A 447 21.83 -1.56 -11.27
CA TYR A 447 21.15 -1.77 -12.56
C TYR A 447 19.76 -1.15 -12.54
N ARG A 448 19.43 -0.41 -13.60
CA ARG A 448 18.07 0.09 -13.86
C ARG A 448 17.34 -0.92 -14.74
N ILE A 449 16.08 -1.20 -14.43
CA ILE A 449 15.24 -2.13 -15.17
C ILE A 449 13.79 -1.65 -15.27
N ARG A 450 13.20 -1.82 -16.46
CA ARG A 450 11.76 -1.61 -16.70
C ARG A 450 10.97 -2.93 -16.69
N VAL A 451 9.85 -2.94 -15.98
CA VAL A 451 8.91 -4.09 -15.93
C VAL A 451 7.52 -3.61 -16.33
N ARG A 452 6.89 -4.32 -17.28
CA ARG A 452 5.55 -3.97 -17.79
C ARG A 452 4.51 -4.06 -16.66
N ARG A 453 3.59 -3.09 -16.62
CA ARG A 453 2.46 -3.02 -15.69
C ARG A 453 1.33 -3.94 -16.15
N GLY A 454 0.41 -4.22 -15.24
CA GLY A 454 -0.79 -5.04 -15.47
C GLY A 454 -0.74 -6.40 -14.79
N GLY A 455 -1.77 -7.22 -15.07
CA GLY A 455 -1.80 -8.65 -14.72
C GLY A 455 -0.95 -9.49 -15.69
N ARG A 456 -1.00 -10.81 -15.51
CA ARG A 456 -0.38 -11.76 -16.46
C ARG A 456 -1.50 -12.61 -17.07
N LYS A 457 -1.77 -12.41 -18.37
CA LYS A 457 -2.66 -13.30 -19.14
C LYS A 457 -2.14 -14.74 -19.02
N ARG A 458 -3.04 -15.71 -18.82
CA ARG A 458 -2.68 -17.13 -18.90
C ARG A 458 -2.18 -17.45 -20.33
N PRO A 459 -1.04 -18.17 -20.50
CA PRO A 459 -0.62 -18.66 -21.80
C PRO A 459 -1.52 -19.83 -22.21
N ALA A 460 -2.62 -19.53 -22.88
CA ALA A 460 -3.57 -20.48 -23.44
C ALA A 460 -3.73 -20.19 -24.95
N PRO A 461 -3.44 -21.14 -25.85
CA PRO A 461 -3.63 -20.96 -27.30
C PRO A 461 -5.08 -20.55 -27.60
N LYS A 462 -5.26 -19.49 -28.40
CA LYS A 462 -6.58 -18.87 -28.70
C LYS A 462 -7.42 -18.45 -27.47
N GLY A 463 -6.88 -18.56 -26.24
CA GLY A 463 -7.66 -18.46 -25.01
C GLY A 463 -8.44 -19.73 -24.64
N ALA A 464 -8.32 -20.83 -25.39
CA ALA A 464 -8.99 -22.08 -25.06
C ALA A 464 -8.39 -22.70 -23.79
N THR A 465 -9.25 -22.98 -22.80
CA THR A 465 -8.88 -23.65 -21.54
C THR A 465 -9.83 -24.82 -21.30
N TYR A 466 -9.27 -26.00 -21.04
CA TYR A 466 -10.04 -27.22 -20.84
C TYR A 466 -10.25 -27.55 -19.35
N GLY A 467 -11.17 -28.46 -19.06
CA GLY A 467 -11.50 -28.94 -17.71
C GLY A 467 -12.59 -28.12 -17.01
N LYS A 468 -12.58 -28.10 -15.68
CA LYS A 468 -13.63 -27.48 -14.85
C LYS A 468 -13.74 -25.95 -15.05
N PRO A 469 -14.96 -25.35 -15.11
CA PRO A 469 -15.17 -23.91 -15.35
C PRO A 469 -14.37 -22.95 -14.46
N THR A 470 -14.13 -23.30 -13.20
CA THR A 470 -13.27 -22.53 -12.27
C THR A 470 -11.87 -22.23 -12.84
N ASN A 471 -11.36 -23.11 -13.71
CA ASN A 471 -10.06 -22.95 -14.34
C ASN A 471 -10.10 -22.14 -15.65
N HIS A 472 -11.25 -21.68 -16.13
CA HIS A 472 -11.37 -21.02 -17.44
C HIS A 472 -10.95 -19.53 -17.44
N GLY A 473 -10.54 -18.99 -16.30
CA GLY A 473 -10.01 -17.62 -16.22
C GLY A 473 -8.73 -17.40 -17.04
N ILE A 474 -8.70 -16.31 -17.83
CA ILE A 474 -7.57 -15.95 -18.71
C ILE A 474 -6.99 -14.55 -18.42
N ASN A 475 -7.85 -13.52 -18.37
CA ASN A 475 -7.42 -12.12 -18.36
C ASN A 475 -7.23 -11.53 -16.95
N GLN A 476 -8.10 -11.87 -15.99
CA GLN A 476 -8.14 -11.21 -14.68
C GLN A 476 -7.07 -11.74 -13.69
N LEU A 477 -6.24 -12.71 -14.08
CA LEU A 477 -5.23 -13.31 -13.22
C LEU A 477 -4.15 -12.30 -12.77
N LYS A 478 -3.86 -12.33 -11.47
CA LYS A 478 -2.81 -11.53 -10.84
C LYS A 478 -1.60 -12.42 -10.57
N TYR A 479 -0.39 -11.91 -10.83
CA TYR A 479 0.83 -12.67 -10.61
C TYR A 479 1.19 -12.71 -9.12
N GLN A 480 1.58 -13.88 -8.61
CA GLN A 480 1.86 -14.09 -7.17
C GLN A 480 3.07 -13.29 -6.64
N ARG A 481 4.06 -13.01 -7.51
CA ARG A 481 5.24 -12.20 -7.14
C ARG A 481 4.99 -10.74 -7.51
N ALA A 482 5.44 -9.81 -6.65
CA ALA A 482 5.40 -8.39 -6.95
C ALA A 482 6.28 -8.05 -8.17
N LEU A 483 5.91 -7.04 -8.97
CA LEU A 483 6.70 -6.58 -10.14
C LEU A 483 8.17 -6.26 -9.81
N ARG A 484 8.44 -5.82 -8.57
CA ARG A 484 9.79 -5.57 -8.06
C ARG A 484 10.62 -6.85 -7.86
N ALA A 485 9.99 -7.99 -7.55
CA ALA A 485 10.68 -9.28 -7.50
C ALA A 485 10.98 -9.80 -8.92
N THR A 486 10.06 -9.59 -9.88
CA THR A 486 10.33 -9.84 -11.30
C THR A 486 11.48 -8.98 -11.83
N ALA A 487 11.63 -7.75 -11.33
CA ALA A 487 12.75 -6.88 -11.65
C ALA A 487 14.08 -7.45 -11.13
N GLU A 488 14.14 -7.82 -9.85
CA GLU A 488 15.30 -8.49 -9.24
C GLU A 488 15.69 -9.76 -10.00
N GLU A 489 14.72 -10.62 -10.33
CA GLU A 489 14.93 -11.89 -11.04
C GLU A 489 15.44 -11.71 -12.46
N ARG A 490 14.96 -10.70 -13.21
CA ARG A 490 15.45 -10.39 -14.55
C ARG A 490 16.90 -9.86 -14.53
N VAL A 491 17.24 -9.00 -13.58
CA VAL A 491 18.61 -8.50 -13.41
C VAL A 491 19.56 -9.63 -12.99
N GLY A 492 19.15 -10.46 -12.03
CA GLY A 492 19.94 -11.61 -11.56
C GLY A 492 20.23 -12.65 -12.66
N ARG A 493 19.29 -12.86 -13.59
CA ARG A 493 19.54 -13.71 -14.78
C ARG A 493 20.47 -13.05 -15.81
N ARG A 494 20.36 -11.74 -16.04
CA ARG A 494 21.25 -11.02 -16.97
C ARG A 494 22.67 -10.87 -16.43
N CYS A 495 22.84 -10.81 -15.10
CA CYS A 495 24.10 -10.58 -14.42
C CYS A 495 24.42 -11.72 -13.44
N ALA A 496 24.48 -12.96 -13.94
CA ALA A 496 24.50 -14.18 -13.13
C ALA A 496 25.67 -14.27 -12.11
N ASN A 497 26.83 -13.67 -12.46
CA ASN A 497 28.01 -13.62 -11.59
C ASN A 497 27.81 -12.71 -10.37
N LEU A 498 26.95 -11.69 -10.49
CA LEU A 498 26.65 -10.76 -9.41
C LEU A 498 25.61 -11.33 -8.43
N ARG A 499 25.60 -10.81 -7.21
CA ARG A 499 24.63 -11.14 -6.17
C ARG A 499 23.65 -9.99 -5.99
N VAL A 500 22.36 -10.24 -6.24
CA VAL A 500 21.31 -9.26 -5.96
C VAL A 500 21.20 -9.09 -4.44
N LEU A 501 21.46 -7.87 -3.96
CA LEU A 501 21.32 -7.50 -2.55
C LEU A 501 19.85 -7.14 -2.24
N ASN A 502 19.33 -6.12 -2.92
CA ASN A 502 18.01 -5.54 -2.71
C ASN A 502 17.58 -4.65 -3.90
N SER A 503 16.36 -4.12 -3.89
CA SER A 503 15.89 -3.19 -4.93
C SER A 503 14.90 -2.13 -4.43
N TYR A 504 14.76 -1.05 -5.18
CA TYR A 504 13.80 0.02 -4.90
C TYR A 504 13.14 0.59 -6.17
N TRP A 505 11.99 1.22 -5.97
CA TRP A 505 11.26 1.91 -7.02
C TRP A 505 11.86 3.30 -7.28
N ILE A 506 11.99 3.66 -8.55
CA ILE A 506 12.46 4.98 -9.00
C ILE A 506 11.30 5.77 -9.60
N ASN A 507 10.56 5.16 -10.52
CA ASN A 507 9.62 5.85 -11.40
C ASN A 507 8.55 4.91 -11.96
N GLN A 508 7.46 5.46 -12.52
CA GLN A 508 6.45 4.68 -13.24
C GLN A 508 5.79 5.49 -14.36
N ASP A 509 5.47 4.80 -15.44
CA ASP A 509 4.65 5.29 -16.56
C ASP A 509 3.33 4.49 -16.59
N SER A 510 2.41 4.79 -17.52
CA SER A 510 1.20 4.00 -17.79
C SER A 510 1.53 2.52 -18.08
N THR A 511 2.52 2.26 -18.94
CA THR A 511 2.90 0.91 -19.41
C THR A 511 3.95 0.21 -18.53
N TYR A 512 4.85 0.95 -17.87
CA TYR A 512 6.03 0.38 -17.20
C TYR A 512 6.23 0.88 -15.75
N LYS A 513 6.90 0.07 -14.93
CA LYS A 513 7.51 0.51 -13.65
C LYS A 513 9.02 0.31 -13.71
N TYR A 514 9.74 1.30 -13.18
CA TYR A 514 11.19 1.36 -13.19
C TYR A 514 11.74 1.11 -11.79
N PHE A 515 12.69 0.19 -11.70
CA PHE A 515 13.35 -0.21 -10.47
C PHE A 515 14.86 -0.11 -10.61
N GLU A 516 15.52 0.26 -9.51
CA GLU A 516 16.97 0.16 -9.36
C GLU A 516 17.27 -1.05 -8.47
N VAL A 517 18.07 -1.98 -8.99
CA VAL A 517 18.49 -3.22 -8.34
C VAL A 517 19.95 -3.05 -7.93
N ILE A 518 20.21 -3.19 -6.62
CA ILE A 518 21.56 -3.15 -6.06
C ILE A 518 22.14 -4.56 -6.17
N CYS A 519 23.22 -4.67 -6.94
CA CYS A 519 24.02 -5.87 -7.11
C CYS A 519 25.37 -5.70 -6.42
N VAL A 520 25.96 -6.82 -5.99
CA VAL A 520 27.28 -6.88 -5.37
C VAL A 520 28.10 -7.94 -6.09
N ASP A 521 29.34 -7.63 -6.41
CA ASP A 521 30.31 -8.59 -6.94
C ASP A 521 30.95 -9.39 -5.78
N PRO A 522 30.76 -10.72 -5.71
CA PRO A 522 31.34 -11.55 -4.66
C PRO A 522 32.84 -11.86 -4.86
N GLN A 523 33.41 -11.62 -6.05
CA GLN A 523 34.82 -11.84 -6.36
C GLN A 523 35.68 -10.63 -5.95
N HIS A 524 35.11 -9.41 -5.97
CA HIS A 524 35.85 -8.18 -5.68
C HIS A 524 36.48 -8.13 -4.26
N LYS A 525 37.79 -7.86 -4.19
CA LYS A 525 38.57 -7.80 -2.93
C LYS A 525 37.96 -6.87 -1.88
N ALA A 526 37.39 -5.73 -2.28
CA ALA A 526 36.76 -4.77 -1.35
C ALA A 526 35.39 -5.22 -0.79
N ILE A 527 34.77 -6.25 -1.36
CA ILE A 527 33.56 -6.89 -0.79
C ILE A 527 33.97 -8.00 0.15
N ARG A 528 34.88 -8.89 -0.28
CA ARG A 528 35.39 -10.01 0.51
C ARG A 528 36.00 -9.58 1.85
N ARG A 529 36.74 -8.46 1.87
CA ARG A 529 37.37 -7.90 3.08
C ARG A 529 36.42 -7.13 4.02
N ASP A 530 35.20 -6.76 3.61
CA ASP A 530 34.29 -5.99 4.46
C ASP A 530 33.35 -6.93 5.23
N ALA A 531 33.64 -7.12 6.52
CA ALA A 531 32.89 -7.96 7.45
C ALA A 531 31.37 -7.65 7.53
N ARG A 532 30.91 -6.47 7.07
CA ARG A 532 29.47 -6.12 7.05
C ARG A 532 28.72 -6.68 5.83
N ILE A 533 29.42 -7.13 4.78
CA ILE A 533 28.80 -7.60 3.52
C ILE A 533 29.39 -8.92 3.00
N ASN A 534 30.57 -9.34 3.45
CA ASN A 534 31.26 -10.57 3.03
C ASN A 534 30.37 -11.84 3.10
N TRP A 535 29.37 -11.89 3.99
CA TRP A 535 28.36 -12.95 4.03
C TRP A 535 27.75 -13.24 2.64
N ILE A 536 27.56 -12.23 1.78
CA ILE A 536 26.95 -12.40 0.45
C ILE A 536 27.83 -13.20 -0.53
N CYS A 537 29.14 -13.31 -0.24
CA CYS A 537 30.08 -14.10 -1.03
C CYS A 537 29.89 -15.61 -0.84
N ASN A 538 29.31 -16.06 0.29
CA ASN A 538 29.14 -17.48 0.60
C ASN A 538 28.23 -18.18 -0.43
N PRO A 539 28.51 -19.45 -0.81
CA PRO A 539 27.76 -20.17 -1.84
C PRO A 539 26.27 -20.34 -1.50
N VAL A 540 25.89 -20.38 -0.22
CA VAL A 540 24.48 -20.41 0.21
C VAL A 540 23.66 -19.20 -0.32
N HIS A 541 24.32 -18.13 -0.74
CA HIS A 541 23.72 -16.91 -1.28
C HIS A 541 23.74 -16.76 -2.81
N LYS A 542 24.06 -17.81 -3.61
CA LYS A 542 23.79 -17.77 -5.07
C LYS A 542 22.29 -17.57 -5.35
N HIS A 543 21.92 -16.76 -6.34
CA HIS A 543 20.55 -16.54 -6.81
C HIS A 543 19.47 -16.38 -5.70
N ARG A 544 19.66 -15.39 -4.82
CA ARG A 544 18.70 -15.06 -3.74
C ARG A 544 17.35 -14.58 -4.28
N GLU A 545 17.38 -13.87 -5.41
CA GLU A 545 16.22 -13.37 -6.14
C GLU A 545 15.35 -14.50 -6.68
N ALA A 546 15.93 -15.52 -7.33
CA ALA A 546 15.19 -16.67 -7.84
C ALA A 546 14.48 -17.47 -6.74
N ARG A 547 15.14 -17.60 -5.57
CA ARG A 547 14.61 -18.26 -4.36
C ARG A 547 13.70 -17.37 -3.50
N GLY A 548 13.48 -16.11 -3.89
CA GLY A 548 12.65 -15.16 -3.16
C GLY A 548 13.15 -14.83 -1.75
N LEU A 549 14.48 -14.75 -1.56
CA LEU A 549 15.15 -14.43 -0.28
C LEU A 549 15.49 -12.94 -0.12
N THR A 550 15.27 -12.13 -1.16
CA THR A 550 15.33 -10.66 -1.09
C THR A 550 14.20 -10.12 -0.19
N ALA A 551 14.29 -8.86 0.23
CA ALA A 551 13.22 -8.22 1.00
C ALA A 551 11.86 -8.23 0.25
N THR A 552 11.89 -8.14 -1.08
CA THR A 552 10.71 -8.25 -1.94
C THR A 552 10.17 -9.68 -1.98
N GLY A 553 11.04 -10.67 -2.20
CA GLY A 553 10.66 -12.08 -2.23
C GLY A 553 10.05 -12.55 -0.91
N LYS A 554 10.66 -12.20 0.23
CA LYS A 554 10.13 -12.50 1.57
C LYS A 554 8.74 -11.90 1.79
N LYS A 555 8.51 -10.65 1.35
CA LYS A 555 7.18 -10.01 1.41
C LYS A 555 6.15 -10.73 0.54
N SER A 556 6.48 -11.07 -0.71
CA SER A 556 5.58 -11.83 -1.60
C SER A 556 5.30 -13.26 -1.11
N ARG A 557 6.22 -13.87 -0.36
CA ARG A 557 6.02 -15.19 0.28
C ARG A 557 5.16 -15.12 1.56
N GLY A 558 4.80 -13.94 2.04
CA GLY A 558 4.08 -13.78 3.30
C GLY A 558 4.89 -14.21 4.52
N ILE A 559 6.23 -14.08 4.51
CA ILE A 559 7.07 -14.43 5.67
C ILE A 559 7.08 -13.24 6.63
N ASN A 560 6.40 -13.39 7.77
CA ASN A 560 6.32 -12.40 8.83
C ASN A 560 5.96 -13.09 10.18
N LYS A 561 5.78 -12.32 11.26
CA LYS A 561 5.43 -12.80 12.61
C LYS A 561 3.96 -12.56 12.95
N GLY A 562 3.38 -13.39 13.82
CA GLY A 562 1.99 -13.30 14.32
C GLY A 562 1.00 -14.26 13.65
N HIS A 563 -0.19 -14.40 14.23
CA HIS A 563 -1.21 -15.42 13.87
C HIS A 563 -1.53 -15.50 12.37
N ARG A 564 -1.56 -14.36 11.66
CA ARG A 564 -1.82 -14.27 10.21
C ARG A 564 -0.77 -14.97 9.33
N TYR A 565 0.34 -15.43 9.89
CA TYR A 565 1.48 -15.99 9.18
C TYR A 565 1.87 -17.41 9.62
N ASN A 566 1.04 -18.06 10.44
CA ASN A 566 1.29 -19.44 10.91
C ASN A 566 1.56 -20.40 9.74
N ASN A 567 0.74 -20.31 8.68
CA ASN A 567 0.85 -21.14 7.48
C ASN A 567 1.91 -20.67 6.47
N THR A 568 2.72 -19.64 6.78
CA THR A 568 3.73 -19.08 5.86
C THR A 568 5.11 -18.82 6.48
N LYS A 569 5.25 -18.83 7.81
CA LYS A 569 6.48 -18.54 8.57
C LYS A 569 7.71 -19.32 8.07
N ALA A 570 7.61 -20.65 7.95
CA ALA A 570 8.66 -21.52 7.39
C ALA A 570 8.58 -21.64 5.85
N GLY A 571 7.50 -21.14 5.24
CA GLY A 571 7.18 -21.25 3.82
C GLY A 571 5.97 -22.14 3.57
N ARG A 572 4.99 -21.63 2.80
CA ARG A 572 3.67 -22.24 2.59
C ARG A 572 3.68 -23.74 2.28
N ARG A 573 4.55 -24.19 1.35
CA ARG A 573 4.63 -25.62 0.98
C ARG A 573 5.23 -26.49 2.09
N HIS A 574 6.17 -25.97 2.87
CA HIS A 574 6.77 -26.69 4.00
C HIS A 574 5.74 -26.89 5.11
N THR A 575 5.06 -25.82 5.55
CA THR A 575 4.02 -25.91 6.58
C THR A 575 2.86 -26.79 6.13
N TRP A 576 2.41 -26.68 4.87
CA TRP A 576 1.39 -27.57 4.31
C TRP A 576 1.84 -29.04 4.33
N LYS A 577 3.09 -29.35 3.90
CA LYS A 577 3.61 -30.73 3.95
C LYS A 577 3.58 -31.26 5.38
N LEU A 578 4.08 -30.49 6.36
CA LEU A 578 4.09 -30.88 7.77
C LEU A 578 2.67 -31.25 8.27
N GLN A 579 1.68 -30.40 7.99
CA GLN A 579 0.28 -30.58 8.41
C GLN A 579 -0.44 -31.74 7.71
N ASN A 580 0.02 -32.17 6.52
CA ASN A 580 -0.61 -33.22 5.72
C ASN A 580 0.23 -34.52 5.70
N THR A 581 1.34 -34.59 6.45
CA THR A 581 2.14 -35.81 6.58
C THR A 581 1.57 -36.66 7.71
N GLN A 582 0.99 -37.81 7.37
CA GLN A 582 0.60 -38.81 8.35
C GLN A 582 1.84 -39.31 9.10
N SER A 583 1.84 -39.18 10.41
CA SER A 583 2.99 -39.50 11.27
C SER A 583 2.77 -40.87 11.90
N TYR A 584 3.48 -41.87 11.40
CA TYR A 584 3.46 -43.23 11.94
C TYR A 584 4.63 -43.40 12.92
N TRP A 585 4.34 -43.26 14.22
CA TRP A 585 5.28 -43.54 15.29
C TRP A 585 5.50 -45.05 15.45
N ARG A 586 6.69 -45.44 15.93
CA ARG A 586 7.07 -46.86 16.14
C ARG A 586 6.18 -47.54 17.19
N TYR A 587 5.71 -46.76 18.16
CA TYR A 587 4.71 -47.11 19.17
C TYR A 587 3.63 -46.02 19.09
N ARG A 588 2.35 -46.41 19.19
CA ARG A 588 1.20 -45.50 19.05
C ARG A 588 0.55 -45.24 20.41
#